data_AF-A0A919I3I4-F1
#
_entry.id   AF-A0A919I3I4-F1
#
_cell.length_a   1.000
_cell.length_b   1.000
_cell.length_c   1.000
_cell.angle_alpha   90.00
_cell.angle_beta   90.00
_cell.angle_gamma   90.00
#
_symmetry.space_group_name_H-M   'P 1'
#
loop_
_entity.id
_entity.type
_entity.pdbx_description
1 polymer ?
#
loop_
_entity_poly.entity_id
_entity_poly.type
_entity_poly.pdbx_seq_one_letter_code
_entity_poly.pdbx_strand_id
1 'polypeptide(L)' 'MKRDDIQIGLAENGGDPTQEGCVFEVDNVETALAELVSRGLKKDSSAIGDEKHGEFIWSVFYIVAPDGLCYCVGEKRT' A
#
# COMPACT_ATOMS: atom_id res chain seq x y z
N MET A 1 1.03 11.74 13.40
CA MET A 1 2.29 12.52 13.46
C MET A 1 2.62 12.98 12.04
N LYS A 2 2.90 14.27 11.80
CA LYS A 2 3.29 14.77 10.47
C LYS A 2 4.70 15.34 10.56
N ARG A 3 5.59 14.94 9.66
CA ARG A 3 6.90 15.57 9.47
C ARG A 3 7.09 15.81 7.98
N ASP A 4 7.52 17.01 7.63
CA ASP A 4 7.59 17.46 6.24
C ASP A 4 6.18 17.28 5.62
N ASP A 5 6.02 16.43 4.60
CA ASP A 5 4.71 16.07 4.05
C ASP A 5 4.27 14.62 4.31
N ILE A 6 5.02 13.88 5.13
CA ILE A 6 4.70 12.50 5.48
C ILE A 6 3.80 12.50 6.72
N GLN A 7 2.61 11.91 6.59
CA GLN A 7 1.68 11.68 7.69
C GLN A 7 1.69 10.21 8.09
N ILE A 8 1.97 9.94 9.37
CA ILE A 8 1.87 8.60 9.95
C ILE A 8 0.63 8.55 10.84
N GLY A 9 -0.25 7.61 10.54
CA GLY A 9 -1.36 7.17 11.36
C GLY A 9 -1.11 5.76 11.89
N LEU A 10 -1.63 5.47 13.08
CA LEU A 10 -1.71 4.11 13.63
C LEU A 10 -3.18 3.72 13.68
N ALA A 11 -3.48 2.50 13.26
CA ALA A 11 -4.81 1.90 13.36
C ALA A 11 -4.64 0.51 13.95
N GLU A 12 -5.50 0.15 14.91
CA GLU A 12 -5.57 -1.20 15.44
C GLU A 12 -6.50 -2.03 14.54
N ASN A 13 -5.97 -3.10 13.95
CA ASN A 13 -6.73 -4.02 13.13
C ASN A 13 -6.76 -5.40 13.81
N GLY A 14 -7.96 -5.90 14.09
CA GLY A 14 -8.24 -7.32 14.32
C GLY A 14 -7.62 -8.01 15.55
N GLY A 15 -6.68 -7.36 16.26
CA GLY A 15 -5.97 -7.94 17.41
C GLY A 15 -5.01 -9.09 17.08
N ASP A 16 -4.86 -9.43 15.79
CA ASP A 16 -3.96 -10.48 15.31
C ASP A 16 -2.64 -9.84 14.84
N PRO A 17 -1.50 -10.12 15.49
CA PRO A 17 -0.20 -9.54 15.14
C PRO A 17 0.27 -9.93 13.73
N THR A 18 -0.30 -10.97 13.11
CA THR A 18 0.01 -11.33 11.72
C THR A 18 -0.65 -10.38 10.71
N GLN A 19 -1.59 -9.55 11.15
CA GLN A 19 -2.21 -8.49 10.36
C GLN A 19 -1.51 -7.14 10.52
N GLU A 20 -0.38 -7.11 11.24
CA GLU A 20 0.49 -5.95 11.26
C GLU A 20 0.99 -5.64 9.84
N GLY A 21 0.89 -4.36 9.48
CA GLY A 21 1.21 -3.92 8.14
C GLY A 21 1.28 -2.40 8.06
N CYS A 22 1.62 -1.92 6.87
CA CYS A 22 1.70 -0.50 6.58
C CYS A 22 0.98 -0.19 5.27
N VAL A 23 0.27 0.93 5.25
CA VAL A 23 -0.34 1.47 4.04
C VAL A 23 0.44 2.72 3.64
N PHE A 24 0.93 2.74 2.41
CA PHE A 24 1.52 3.91 1.77
C PHE A 24 0.54 4.47 0.76
N GLU A 25 0.04 5.68 1.04
CA GLU A 25 -0.67 6.47 0.03
C GLU A 25 0.36 7.09 -0.93
N VAL A 26 0.13 6.95 -2.23
CA VAL A 26 0.97 7.49 -3.30
C VAL A 26 0.14 8.25 -4.32
N ASP A 27 0.76 9.21 -5.00
CA ASP A 27 0.10 10.01 -6.04
C ASP A 27 -0.18 9.24 -7.33
N ASN A 28 0.60 8.19 -7.61
CA ASN A 28 0.43 7.34 -8.79
C ASN A 28 0.88 5.90 -8.52
N VAL A 29 -0.08 4.98 -8.40
CA VAL A 29 0.19 3.59 -8.01
C VAL A 29 0.96 2.82 -9.08
N GLU A 30 0.72 3.10 -10.35
CA GLU A 30 1.41 2.45 -11.48
C GLU A 30 2.89 2.83 -11.54
N THR A 31 3.20 4.10 -11.32
CA THR A 31 4.58 4.62 -11.27
C THR A 31 5.33 4.03 -10.07
N ALA A 32 4.68 3.95 -8.91
CA ALA A 32 5.25 3.32 -7.72
C ALA A 32 5.56 1.83 -7.97
N LEU A 33 4.64 1.09 -8.59
CA LEU A 33 4.85 -0.31 -8.96
C LEU A 33 6.01 -0.46 -9.96
N ALA A 34 6.03 0.35 -11.02
CA ALA A 34 7.08 0.32 -12.02
C ALA A 34 8.47 0.61 -11.42
N GLU A 35 8.56 1.57 -10.50
CA GLU A 35 9.79 1.85 -9.76
C GLU A 35 10.23 0.62 -8.95
N LEU A 36 9.34 0.01 -8.18
CA LEU A 36 9.68 -1.15 -7.35
C LEU A 36 10.09 -2.36 -8.19
N VAL A 37 9.42 -2.59 -9.33
CA VAL A 37 9.79 -3.64 -10.29
C VAL A 37 11.18 -3.39 -10.87
N SER A 38 11.51 -2.15 -11.23
CA SER A 38 12.85 -1.78 -11.71
C SER A 38 13.95 -2.03 -10.65
N ARG A 39 13.57 -2.03 -9.37
CA ARG A 39 14.45 -2.31 -8.22
C ARG A 39 14.44 -3.78 -7.77
N GLY A 40 13.74 -4.66 -8.49
CA GLY A 40 13.78 -6.12 -8.25
C GLY A 40 12.51 -6.74 -7.66
N LEU A 41 11.43 -5.97 -7.47
CA LEU A 41 10.13 -6.55 -7.12
C LEU A 41 9.61 -7.41 -8.27
N LYS A 42 9.22 -8.65 -7.98
CA LYS A 42 8.67 -9.59 -8.97
C LYS A 42 7.14 -9.50 -9.01
N LYS A 43 6.62 -8.43 -9.62
CA LYS A 43 5.18 -8.22 -9.90
C LYS A 43 5.01 -7.55 -11.25
N ASP A 44 3.81 -7.64 -11.82
CA ASP A 44 3.40 -6.91 -13.02
C ASP A 44 2.14 -6.08 -12.73
N SER A 45 1.71 -5.27 -13.71
CA SER A 45 0.59 -4.33 -13.56
C SER A 45 -0.75 -4.98 -13.22
N SER A 46 -0.95 -6.27 -13.52
CA SER A 46 -2.15 -7.01 -13.09
C SER A 46 -2.27 -7.16 -11.57
N ALA A 47 -1.20 -6.84 -10.84
CA ALA A 47 -1.18 -6.80 -9.38
C ALA A 47 -1.97 -5.64 -8.77
N ILE A 48 -2.33 -4.63 -9.57
CA ILE A 48 -3.11 -3.48 -9.11
C ILE A 48 -4.59 -3.83 -9.22
N GLY A 49 -5.31 -3.70 -8.10
CA GLY A 49 -6.75 -3.88 -8.03
C GLY A 49 -7.43 -2.68 -7.39
N ASP A 50 -8.71 -2.46 -7.73
CA ASP A 50 -9.52 -1.43 -7.10
C ASP A 50 -10.25 -1.97 -5.87
N GLU A 51 -10.11 -1.28 -4.75
CA GLU A 51 -10.74 -1.61 -3.47
C GLU A 51 -11.53 -0.41 -2.95
N LYS A 52 -12.70 -0.67 -2.35
CA LYS A 52 -13.50 0.38 -1.73
C LYS A 52 -13.18 0.49 -0.25
N HIS A 53 -12.79 1.68 0.20
CA HIS A 53 -12.58 1.99 1.61
C HIS A 53 -13.38 3.24 2.01
N GLY A 54 -14.46 3.01 2.77
CA GLY A 54 -15.43 4.06 3.09
C GLY A 54 -16.15 4.57 1.83
N GLU A 55 -16.04 5.86 1.57
CA GLU A 55 -16.61 6.51 0.38
C GLU A 55 -15.66 6.53 -0.82
N PHE A 56 -14.39 6.17 -0.62
CA PHE A 56 -13.36 6.29 -1.65
C PHE A 56 -13.06 4.95 -2.31
N ILE A 57 -12.74 5.01 -3.60
CA ILE A 57 -12.12 3.89 -4.32
C ILE A 57 -10.60 4.04 -4.22
N TRP A 58 -9.88 2.94 -4.12
CA TRP A 58 -8.42 2.94 -4.06
C TRP A 58 -7.88 1.96 -5.07
N SER A 59 -6.96 2.39 -5.92
CA SER A 59 -6.19 1.47 -6.75
C SER A 59 -4.97 1.04 -5.95
N VAL A 60 -4.86 -0.24 -5.61
CA VAL A 60 -3.87 -0.75 -4.65
C VAL A 60 -3.10 -1.97 -5.18
N PHE A 61 -1.89 -2.18 -4.67
CA PHE A 61 -1.21 -3.48 -4.72
C PHE A 61 -0.53 -3.79 -3.39
N TYR A 62 -0.40 -5.09 -3.12
CA TYR A 62 0.19 -5.59 -1.88
C TYR A 62 1.59 -6.20 -2.10
N ILE A 63 2.48 -6.01 -1.14
CA ILE A 63 3.79 -6.66 -1.06
C ILE A 63 3.86 -7.40 0.27
N VAL A 64 4.16 -8.69 0.24
CA VAL A 64 4.51 -9.45 1.45
C VAL A 64 6.03 -9.52 1.52
N ALA A 65 6.60 -8.92 2.55
CA ALA A 65 8.04 -8.95 2.79
C ALA A 65 8.49 -10.31 3.35
N PRO A 66 9.79 -10.64 3.30
CA PRO A 66 10.31 -11.92 3.77
C PRO A 66 10.08 -12.21 5.27
N ASP A 67 9.86 -11.16 6.07
CA ASP A 67 9.50 -11.25 7.49
C ASP A 67 8.01 -11.52 7.74
N GLY A 68 7.20 -11.57 6.67
CA GLY A 68 5.76 -11.81 6.73
C GLY A 68 4.92 -10.53 6.83
N LEU A 69 5.53 -9.35 6.95
CA LEU A 69 4.77 -8.09 7.00
C LEU A 69 4.15 -7.77 5.64
N CYS A 70 2.91 -7.29 5.67
CA CYS A 70 2.17 -6.88 4.48
C CYS A 70 2.22 -5.35 4.32
N TYR A 71 2.69 -4.91 3.15
CA TYR A 71 2.70 -3.52 2.74
C TYR A 71 1.65 -3.31 1.66
N CYS A 72 0.70 -2.42 1.89
CA CYS A 72 -0.24 -1.95 0.89
C CYS A 72 0.26 -0.63 0.32
N VAL A 73 0.32 -0.52 -1.00
CA VAL A 73 0.61 0.73 -1.70
C VAL A 73 -0.64 1.09 -2.48
N GLY A 74 -1.19 2.27 -2.22
CA GLY A 74 -2.48 2.66 -2.75
C GLY A 74 -2.52 4.09 -3.24
N GLU A 75 -3.20 4.30 -4.36
CA GLU A 75 -3.58 5.61 -4.86
C GLU A 75 -5.08 5.80 -4.61
N LYS A 76 -5.41 6.88 -3.91
CA LYS A 76 -6.80 7.24 -3.65
C LYS A 76 -7.46 7.73 -4.93
N ARG A 77 -8.48 6.99 -5.37
CA ARG A 77 -9.40 7.38 -6.44
C ARG A 77 -10.66 8.01 -5.80
N THR A 78 -11.31 8.88 -6.56
CA THR A 78 -12.46 9.72 -6.14
C THR A 78 -13.50 8.97 -5.31
#